data_AF-A0A2S8J056-F1
#
_entry.id   AF-A0A2S8J056-F1
#
_cell.length_a   1.000
_cell.length_b   1.000
_cell.length_c   1.000
_cell.angle_alpha   90.00
_cell.angle_beta   90.00
_cell.angle_gamma   90.00
#
_symmetry.space_group_name_H-M   'P 1'
#
loop_
_entity.id
_entity.type
_entity.pdbx_description
1 polymer ?
#
loop_
_entity_poly.entity_id
_entity_poly.type
_entity_poly.pdbx_seq_one_letter_code
_entity_poly.pdbx_strand_id
1 'polypeptide(L)'
;MPHAMSCFEPGSRAAGRTGTSRSAAQGCTVPDTQALLALAREAGMMVMLDAQIGRERYESVTGSLASLARFAQALQLSALQAA
;
A
#
# COMPACT_ATOMS: atom_id res chain seq x y z
N MET A 1 -39.70 -3.62 24.71
CA MET A 1 -39.19 -4.44 23.58
C MET A 1 -37.99 -5.24 24.06
N PRO A 2 -38.11 -6.56 24.27
CA PRO A 2 -37.01 -7.40 24.73
C PRO A 2 -36.32 -8.08 23.53
N HIS A 3 -35.02 -7.87 23.34
CA HIS A 3 -34.20 -8.73 22.49
C HIS A 3 -33.29 -9.59 23.36
N ALA A 4 -33.77 -10.80 23.63
CA ALA A 4 -32.90 -11.92 23.90
C ALA A 4 -32.10 -12.23 22.64
N MET A 5 -30.78 -12.33 22.74
CA MET A 5 -29.95 -12.98 21.74
C MET A 5 -29.01 -13.94 22.46
N SER A 6 -29.22 -15.23 22.21
CA SER A 6 -28.55 -16.33 22.89
C SER A 6 -27.07 -16.46 22.49
N CYS A 7 -26.26 -16.77 23.51
CA CYS A 7 -25.14 -17.70 23.59
C CYS A 7 -24.31 -17.99 22.33
N PHE A 8 -22.99 -17.83 22.46
CA PHE A 8 -22.04 -18.64 21.69
C PHE A 8 -20.85 -19.05 22.55
N GLU A 9 -20.71 -20.36 22.78
CA GLU A 9 -19.56 -20.96 23.50
C GLU A 9 -18.38 -21.17 22.54
N PRO A 10 -17.16 -20.73 22.90
CA PRO A 10 -15.98 -21.08 22.13
C PRO A 10 -15.51 -22.49 22.54
N GLY A 11 -15.94 -23.48 21.78
CA GLY A 11 -15.44 -24.84 21.83
C GLY A 11 -14.33 -25.10 20.81
N SER A 12 -13.25 -25.70 21.31
CA SER A 12 -12.28 -26.56 20.61
C SER A 12 -11.05 -25.95 19.92
N ARG A 13 -9.98 -26.10 20.68
CA ARG A 13 -8.56 -26.25 20.32
C ARG A 13 -8.36 -27.22 19.15
N ALA A 14 -7.66 -26.80 18.10
CA ALA A 14 -7.04 -27.69 17.14
C ALA A 14 -5.62 -27.19 16.80
N ALA A 15 -4.65 -28.00 17.17
CA ALA A 15 -3.23 -27.81 16.88
C ALA A 15 -2.90 -28.22 15.45
N GLY A 16 -1.95 -27.50 14.86
CA GLY A 16 -0.94 -28.04 13.94
C GLY A 16 -1.37 -28.32 12.50
N ARG A 17 -0.87 -27.50 11.58
CA ARG A 17 0.24 -27.94 10.71
C ARG A 17 0.81 -26.80 9.89
N THR A 18 2.12 -26.69 9.99
CA THR A 18 3.02 -26.05 9.04
C THR A 18 2.79 -26.64 7.65
N GLY A 19 2.32 -25.80 6.73
CA GLY A 19 2.31 -26.05 5.31
C GLY A 19 3.07 -24.92 4.63
N THR A 20 4.28 -25.22 4.18
CA THR A 20 5.11 -24.43 3.28
C THR A 20 4.25 -23.74 2.20
N SER A 21 4.03 -22.43 2.34
CA SER A 21 3.74 -21.60 1.17
C SER A 21 5.07 -21.28 0.49
N ARG A 22 5.24 -21.95 -0.63
CA ARG A 22 6.35 -21.85 -1.56
C ARG A 22 6.45 -20.39 -2.03
N SER A 23 7.61 -19.77 -1.75
CA SER A 23 8.09 -18.49 -2.33
C SER A 23 7.47 -17.18 -1.81
N ALA A 24 7.54 -16.96 -0.50
CA ALA A 24 7.47 -15.62 0.12
C ALA A 24 8.77 -14.80 -0.08
N ALA A 25 9.30 -14.80 -1.31
CA ALA A 25 10.47 -14.01 -1.69
C ALA A 25 10.34 -13.53 -3.14
N GLN A 26 9.13 -13.10 -3.54
CA GLN A 26 9.05 -12.05 -4.54
C GLN A 26 9.43 -10.79 -3.76
N GLY A 27 10.70 -10.40 -3.86
CA GLY A 27 11.17 -9.16 -3.25
C GLY A 27 10.17 -8.07 -3.63
N CYS A 28 9.66 -7.35 -2.63
CA CYS A 28 8.99 -6.10 -2.88
C CYS A 28 10.04 -5.23 -3.59
N THR A 29 10.05 -5.26 -4.92
CA THR A 29 10.85 -4.34 -5.72
C THR A 29 10.21 -3.00 -5.44
N VAL A 30 10.71 -2.35 -4.39
CA VAL A 30 10.24 -1.04 -3.98
C VAL A 30 10.34 -0.20 -5.25
N PRO A 31 9.21 0.30 -5.80
CA PRO A 31 9.28 1.06 -7.02
C PRO A 31 10.26 2.20 -6.79
N ASP A 32 11.15 2.40 -7.75
CA ASP A 32 12.17 3.44 -7.68
C ASP A 32 11.49 4.75 -7.23
N THR A 33 11.93 5.29 -6.10
CA THR A 33 11.23 6.41 -5.46
C THR A 33 11.16 7.60 -6.39
N GLN A 34 12.16 7.81 -7.26
CA GLN A 34 12.11 8.87 -8.26
C GLN A 34 11.07 8.62 -9.36
N ALA A 35 10.93 7.37 -9.83
CA ALA A 35 9.87 6.99 -10.75
C ALA A 35 8.47 7.21 -10.14
N LEU A 36 8.29 6.88 -8.85
CA LEU A 36 7.04 7.12 -8.13
C LEU A 36 6.68 8.61 -8.09
N LEU A 37 7.67 9.47 -7.80
CA LEU A 37 7.47 10.92 -7.72
C LEU A 37 7.30 11.57 -9.10
N ALA A 38 7.90 11.00 -10.14
CA ALA A 38 7.64 11.40 -11.52
C ALA A 38 6.17 11.15 -11.89
N LEU A 39 5.65 9.96 -11.60
CA LEU A 39 4.22 9.65 -11.81
C LEU A 39 3.30 10.61 -11.03
N ALA A 40 3.66 10.96 -9.79
CA ALA A 40 2.90 11.93 -9.01
C ALA A 40 2.88 13.31 -9.69
N ARG A 41 4.02 13.78 -10.18
CA ARG A 41 4.13 15.06 -10.90
C ARG A 41 3.34 15.06 -12.20
N GLU A 42 3.45 13.99 -12.99
CA GLU A 42 2.69 13.82 -14.24
C GLU A 42 1.17 13.77 -13.99
N ALA A 43 0.75 13.15 -12.89
CA ALA A 43 -0.64 13.13 -12.47
C ALA A 43 -1.15 14.48 -11.94
N GLY A 44 -0.29 15.51 -11.85
CA GLY A 44 -0.63 16.84 -11.38
C GLY A 44 -0.70 16.94 -9.85
N MET A 45 0.10 16.14 -9.15
CA MET A 45 0.39 16.31 -7.72
C MET A 45 1.59 17.24 -7.53
N MET A 46 1.56 18.07 -6.49
CA MET A 46 2.70 18.84 -6.05
C MET A 46 3.57 17.98 -5.14
N VAL A 47 4.85 17.85 -5.47
CA VAL A 47 5.85 17.14 -4.67
C VAL A 47 6.81 18.17 -4.08
N MET A 48 6.95 18.17 -2.75
CA MET A 48 7.87 19.05 -2.03
C MET A 48 8.79 18.22 -1.13
N LEU A 49 10.07 18.57 -1.08
CA LEU A 49 10.97 18.04 -0.06
C LEU A 49 10.76 18.81 1.23
N ASP A 50 10.23 18.16 2.27
CA ASP A 50 9.98 18.81 3.56
C ASP A 50 11.22 18.79 4.45
N ALA A 51 11.93 17.66 4.50
CA ALA A 51 13.07 17.48 5.36
C ALA A 51 14.03 16.42 4.86
N GLN A 52 15.29 16.52 5.27
CA GLN A 52 16.24 15.41 5.22
C GLN A 52 16.83 15.22 6.62
N ILE A 53 16.61 14.06 7.22
CA ILE A 53 17.14 13.71 8.54
C ILE A 53 18.15 12.57 8.34
N GLY A 54 19.43 12.88 8.54
CA GLY A 54 20.51 11.95 8.21
C GLY A 54 20.53 11.59 6.72
N ARG A 55 20.28 10.32 6.41
CA ARG A 55 20.23 9.80 5.02
C ARG A 55 18.80 9.67 4.48
N GLU A 56 17.80 9.89 5.31
CA GLU A 56 16.39 9.75 4.93
C GLU A 56 15.83 11.08 4.44
N ARG A 57 15.16 11.05 3.30
CA ARG A 57 14.48 12.21 2.69
C ARG A 57 12.98 12.04 2.86
N TYR A 58 12.34 13.11 3.31
CA TYR A 58 10.90 13.18 3.52
C TYR A 58 10.31 14.12 2.49
N GLU A 59 9.41 13.59 1.66
CA GLU A 59 8.74 14.34 0.60
C GLU A 59 7.22 14.31 0.84
N SER A 60 6.61 15.49 0.87
CA SER A 60 5.15 15.64 0.86
C SER A 60 4.64 15.65 -0.56
N VAL A 61 3.58 14.88 -0.79
CA VAL A 61 2.84 14.87 -2.04
C VAL A 61 1.42 15.35 -1.76
N THR A 62 1.03 16.48 -2.37
CA THR A 62 -0.27 17.11 -2.14
C THR A 62 -0.94 17.46 -3.46
N GLY A 63 -2.27 17.48 -3.49
CA GLY A 63 -3.02 17.76 -4.72
C GLY A 63 -4.52 17.56 -4.56
N SER A 64 -5.28 17.82 -5.62
CA SER A 64 -6.71 17.55 -5.63
C SER A 64 -6.99 16.04 -5.66
N LEU A 65 -8.19 15.64 -5.22
CA LEU A 65 -8.63 14.25 -5.29
C LEU A 65 -8.66 13.71 -6.73
N ALA A 66 -8.94 14.59 -7.71
CA ALA A 66 -8.88 14.25 -9.12
C ALA A 66 -7.44 13.93 -9.59
N SER A 67 -6.44 14.68 -9.12
CA SER A 67 -5.03 14.36 -9.38
C SER A 67 -4.61 13.06 -8.70
N LEU A 68 -5.08 12.81 -7.47
CA LEU A 68 -4.83 11.54 -6.77
C LEU A 68 -5.43 10.34 -7.53
N ALA A 69 -6.65 10.48 -8.07
CA ALA A 69 -7.28 9.45 -8.88
C ALA A 69 -6.51 9.16 -10.18
N ARG A 70 -5.93 10.18 -10.82
CA ARG A 70 -5.05 10.01 -11.99
C ARG A 70 -3.75 9.30 -11.62
N PHE A 71 -3.15 9.67 -10.49
CA PHE A 71 -1.94 9.04 -9.98
C PHE A 71 -2.14 7.54 -9.72
N ALA A 72 -3.24 7.16 -9.05
CA ALA A 72 -3.54 5.76 -8.77
C ALA A 72 -3.69 4.92 -10.05
N GLN A 73 -4.35 5.47 -11.08
CA GLN A 73 -4.47 4.82 -12.38
C GLN A 73 -3.11 4.65 -13.06
N ALA A 74 -2.29 5.71 -13.08
CA ALA A 74 -0.95 5.66 -13.66
C ALA A 74 -0.07 4.62 -12.94
N LEU A 75 -0.11 4.57 -11.61
CA LEU A 75 0.63 3.60 -10.80
C LEU A 75 0.21 2.16 -11.12
N GLN A 76 -1.09 1.90 -11.26
CA GLN A 76 -1.59 0.57 -11.61
C GLN A 76 -1.12 0.14 -13.01
N LEU A 77 -1.13 1.06 -13.99
CA LEU A 77 -0.61 0.78 -15.34
C LEU A 77 0.89 0.51 -15.31
N SER A 78 1.67 1.30 -14.59
CA SER A 78 3.12 1.10 -14.46
C SER A 78 3.47 -0.23 -13.79
N ALA A 79 2.72 -0.64 -12.77
CA ALA A 79 2.93 -1.92 -12.09
C ALA A 79 2.69 -3.12 -13.03
N LEU A 80 1.72 -3.01 -13.95
CA LEU A 80 1.46 -4.04 -14.96
C LEU A 80 2.56 -4.12 -16.03
N GLN A 81 3.22 -3.00 -16.34
CA GLN A 81 4.34 -2.99 -17.30
C GLN A 81 5.65 -3.54 -16.72
N ALA A 82 5.76 -3.58 -15.39
CA ALA A 82 6.94 -4.10 -14.69
C ALA A 82 6.83 -5.60 -14.32
N ALA A 83 5.68 -6.23 -14.59
CA ALA A 83 5.39 -7.64 -14.31
C ALA A 83 5.70 -8.53 -15.52
#